data_AF-A0A7S1JJK6-F1
#
_entry.id   AF-A0A7S1JJK6-F1
#
_cell.length_a   1.000
_cell.length_b   1.000
_cell.length_c   1.000
_cell.angle_alpha   90.00
_cell.angle_beta   90.00
_cell.angle_gamma   90.00
#
_symmetry.space_group_name_H-M   'P 1'
#
loop_
_entity.id
_entity.type
_entity.pdbx_description
1 polymer ?
#
loop_
_entity_poly.entity_id
_entity_poly.type
_entity_poly.pdbx_seq_one_letter_code
_entity_poly.pdbx_strand_id
1 'polypeptide(L)'
;SLLAHQQLTREQLVDVSLLMGCDYYPGVSSLGPVKASQLIRQHGSIEHLPSNIRSRLPRPRELYELRQLFLAPPNTQQLRQSSRSYHLGPLPVSSDAQQQLYSFLMGEKHVFNQRGHFESVVNRIEKLADARRQPTQLTLNSFFTPSPKPKPQPGQRSARMTIGPTPHPTAQPAAAPPAHVLPQKRGRGNRVEKPPRKAARGGDVGGAGAGGVGIV
;
A
#
# COMPACT_ATOMS: atom_id res chain seq x y z
N SER A 1 7.35 20.48 -14.80
CA SER A 1 8.63 19.96 -14.26
C SER A 1 9.31 21.07 -13.46
N LEU A 2 9.93 20.76 -12.31
CA LEU A 2 10.69 21.73 -11.50
C LEU A 2 11.71 22.50 -12.34
N LEU A 3 12.43 21.80 -13.22
CA LEU A 3 13.43 22.38 -14.13
C LEU A 3 12.81 23.42 -15.08
N ALA A 4 11.61 23.15 -15.60
CA ALA A 4 10.90 24.08 -16.47
C ALA A 4 10.46 25.35 -15.73
N HIS A 5 9.99 25.21 -14.49
CA HIS A 5 9.62 26.36 -13.65
C HIS A 5 10.84 27.22 -13.30
N GLN A 6 11.99 26.59 -13.05
CA GLN A 6 13.23 27.29 -12.71
C GLN A 6 14.03 27.76 -13.94
N GLN A 7 13.63 27.34 -15.16
CA GLN A 7 14.35 27.59 -16.41
C GLN A 7 15.82 27.14 -16.37
N LEU A 8 16.06 25.95 -15.80
CA LEU A 8 17.40 25.37 -15.68
C LEU A 8 17.47 24.00 -16.38
N THR A 9 18.62 23.67 -16.97
CA THR A 9 18.93 22.29 -17.37
C THR A 9 19.31 21.43 -16.16
N ARG A 10 19.41 20.10 -16.36
CA ARG A 10 19.87 19.20 -15.30
C ARG A 10 21.29 19.54 -14.85
N GLU A 11 22.16 19.84 -15.80
CA GLU A 11 23.57 20.21 -15.59
C GLU A 11 23.66 21.52 -14.81
N GLN A 12 22.85 22.51 -15.19
CA GLN A 12 22.77 23.79 -14.48
C GLN A 12 22.24 23.64 -13.06
N LEU A 13 21.28 22.74 -12.83
CA LEU A 13 20.81 22.46 -11.48
C LEU A 13 21.93 21.83 -10.61
N VAL A 14 22.76 20.97 -11.18
CA VAL A 14 23.95 20.42 -10.49
C VAL A 14 24.93 21.54 -10.15
N ASP A 15 25.18 22.46 -11.08
CA ASP A 15 26.04 23.63 -10.83
C ASP A 15 25.50 24.52 -9.71
N VAL A 16 24.19 24.78 -9.69
CA VAL A 16 23.53 25.50 -8.58
C VAL A 16 23.75 24.78 -7.24
N SER A 17 23.65 23.45 -7.24
CA SER A 17 23.85 22.60 -6.06
C SER A 17 25.30 22.67 -5.53
N LEU A 18 26.27 22.69 -6.45
CA LEU A 18 27.69 22.81 -6.11
C LEU A 18 28.04 24.21 -5.59
N LEU A 19 27.38 25.26 -6.09
CA LEU A 19 27.58 26.62 -5.57
C LEU A 19 27.01 26.79 -4.16
N MET A 20 25.82 26.25 -3.88
CA MET A 20 25.17 26.36 -2.56
C MET A 20 25.76 25.43 -1.49
N GLY A 21 26.36 24.33 -1.93
CA GLY A 21 26.81 23.26 -1.06
C GLY A 21 25.87 22.05 -1.10
N CYS A 22 26.47 20.88 -1.15
CA CYS A 22 25.81 19.57 -1.13
C CYS A 22 26.62 18.60 -0.25
N ASP A 23 26.11 17.38 -0.06
CA ASP A 23 26.77 16.39 0.80
C ASP A 23 28.20 16.02 0.35
N TYR A 24 28.54 16.26 -0.92
CA TYR A 24 29.87 15.97 -1.49
C TYR A 24 30.80 17.18 -1.54
N TYR A 25 30.28 18.40 -1.38
CA TYR A 25 31.05 19.62 -1.49
C TYR A 25 30.41 20.74 -0.66
N PRO A 26 31.14 21.38 0.27
CA PRO A 26 30.56 22.36 1.21
C PRO A 26 29.99 23.64 0.55
N GLY A 27 30.28 23.88 -0.73
CA GLY A 27 29.79 25.04 -1.46
C GLY A 27 30.68 26.26 -1.34
N VAL A 28 30.26 27.35 -1.98
CA VAL A 28 30.94 28.65 -1.89
C VAL A 28 30.25 29.47 -0.81
N SER A 29 30.94 29.71 0.33
CA SER A 29 30.37 30.48 1.45
C SER A 29 29.83 31.81 0.96
N SER A 30 28.58 32.15 1.32
CA SER A 30 27.75 33.29 0.88
C SER A 30 26.82 33.07 -0.34
N LEU A 31 26.97 31.98 -1.08
CA LEU A 31 26.04 31.63 -2.15
C LEU A 31 24.97 30.68 -1.61
N GLY A 32 23.76 31.20 -1.38
CA GLY A 32 22.58 30.40 -1.08
C GLY A 32 21.77 30.06 -2.35
N PRO A 33 20.63 29.36 -2.21
CA PRO A 33 19.82 28.90 -3.35
C PRO A 33 19.39 29.98 -4.33
N VAL A 34 19.00 31.15 -3.81
CA VAL A 34 18.56 32.27 -4.64
C VAL A 34 19.73 32.83 -5.46
N LYS A 35 20.86 33.12 -4.81
CA LYS A 35 22.05 33.70 -5.47
C LYS A 35 22.70 32.72 -6.44
N ALA A 36 22.84 31.45 -6.05
CA ALA A 36 23.40 30.42 -6.91
C ALA A 36 22.57 30.22 -8.19
N SER A 37 21.23 30.13 -8.05
CA SER A 37 20.32 30.03 -9.19
C SER A 37 20.41 31.25 -10.10
N GLN A 38 20.43 32.46 -9.54
CA GLN A 38 20.55 33.69 -10.33
C GLN A 38 21.87 33.74 -11.12
N LEU A 39 22.99 33.41 -10.48
CA LEU A 39 24.30 33.39 -11.14
C LEU A 39 24.36 32.40 -12.29
N ILE A 40 23.84 31.18 -12.11
CA ILE A 40 23.82 30.17 -13.17
C ILE A 40 22.87 30.55 -14.31
N ARG A 41 21.73 31.21 -14.02
CA ARG A 41 20.85 31.73 -15.07
C ARG A 41 21.52 32.85 -15.88
N GLN A 42 22.34 33.67 -15.24
CA GLN A 42 23.04 34.78 -15.91
C GLN A 42 24.26 34.33 -16.71
N HIS A 43 25.06 33.42 -16.16
CA HIS A 43 26.35 33.01 -16.75
C HIS A 43 26.29 31.65 -17.47
N GLY A 44 25.21 30.89 -17.30
CA GLY A 44 25.00 29.60 -17.95
C GLY A 44 25.70 28.42 -17.27
N SER A 45 26.95 28.58 -16.82
CA SER A 45 27.72 27.52 -16.15
C SER A 45 28.74 28.08 -15.16
N ILE A 46 29.29 27.20 -14.30
CA ILE A 46 30.35 27.57 -13.34
C ILE A 46 31.61 28.15 -14.04
N GLU A 47 31.95 27.67 -15.23
CA GLU A 47 33.13 28.10 -15.99
C GLU A 47 33.07 29.57 -16.39
N HIS A 48 31.86 30.08 -16.65
CA HIS A 48 31.62 31.46 -17.06
C HIS A 48 31.37 32.42 -15.88
N LEU A 49 31.48 31.93 -14.64
CA LEU A 49 31.31 32.77 -13.46
C LEU A 49 32.47 33.77 -13.29
N PRO A 50 32.21 34.90 -12.61
CA PRO A 50 33.23 35.84 -12.21
C PRO A 50 34.43 35.18 -11.50
N SER A 51 35.64 35.68 -11.76
CA SER A 51 36.90 35.09 -11.27
C SER A 51 36.99 35.00 -9.75
N ASN A 52 36.39 35.94 -9.02
CA ASN A 52 36.31 35.95 -7.56
C ASN A 52 35.45 34.81 -6.98
N ILE A 53 34.51 34.26 -7.76
CA ILE A 53 33.72 33.09 -7.39
C ILE A 53 34.42 31.82 -7.87
N ARG A 54 34.87 31.80 -9.12
CA ARG A 54 35.53 30.64 -9.73
C ARG A 54 36.81 30.21 -9.01
N SER A 55 37.54 31.16 -8.42
CA SER A 55 38.74 30.87 -7.60
C SER A 55 38.45 30.19 -6.27
N ARG A 56 37.20 30.22 -5.79
CA ARG A 56 36.76 29.58 -4.55
C ARG A 56 36.17 28.19 -4.76
N LEU A 57 36.15 27.72 -6.00
CA LEU A 57 35.65 26.42 -6.39
C LEU A 57 36.80 25.40 -6.52
N PRO A 58 36.50 24.09 -6.52
CA PRO A 58 37.50 23.06 -6.72
C PRO A 58 38.21 23.22 -8.07
N ARG A 59 39.35 22.52 -8.20
CA ARG A 59 40.06 22.47 -9.48
C ARG A 59 39.15 21.89 -10.58
N PRO A 60 39.33 22.25 -11.86
CA PRO A 60 38.46 21.78 -12.94
C PRO A 60 38.25 20.26 -12.98
N ARG A 61 39.29 19.48 -12.67
CA ARG A 61 39.21 18.03 -12.59
C ARG A 61 38.29 17.53 -11.46
N GLU A 62 38.43 18.08 -10.27
CA GLU A 62 37.59 17.74 -9.11
C GLU A 62 36.15 18.18 -9.34
N LEU A 63 35.94 19.36 -9.95
CA LEU A 63 34.61 19.84 -10.31
C LEU A 63 33.92 18.89 -11.31
N TYR A 64 34.67 18.38 -12.29
CA TYR A 64 34.16 17.38 -13.22
C TYR A 64 33.75 16.08 -12.51
N GLU A 65 34.60 15.56 -11.63
CA GLU A 65 34.32 14.35 -10.85
C GLU A 65 33.07 14.53 -9.96
N LEU A 66 32.92 15.70 -9.32
CA LEU A 66 31.73 16.05 -8.53
C LEU A 66 30.47 16.09 -9.39
N ARG A 67 30.52 16.69 -10.60
CA ARG A 67 29.37 16.69 -11.53
C ARG A 67 28.98 15.28 -11.96
N GLN A 68 29.96 14.40 -12.19
CA GLN A 68 29.70 13.03 -12.62
C GLN A 68 28.93 12.22 -11.57
N LEU A 69 29.14 12.48 -10.27
CA LEU A 69 28.33 11.85 -9.21
C LEU A 69 26.83 12.09 -9.41
N PHE A 70 26.44 13.26 -9.91
CA PHE A 70 25.04 13.61 -10.14
C PHE A 70 24.53 13.26 -11.53
N LEU A 71 25.36 13.41 -12.57
CA LEU A 71 24.97 13.22 -13.96
C LEU A 71 25.02 11.75 -14.38
N ALA A 72 26.03 11.01 -13.92
CA ALA A 72 26.24 9.60 -14.22
C ALA A 72 26.69 8.82 -12.96
N PRO A 73 25.82 8.68 -11.94
CA PRO A 73 26.18 7.92 -10.76
C PRO A 73 26.50 6.47 -11.15
N PRO A 74 27.56 5.86 -10.59
CA PRO A 74 28.12 4.58 -11.06
C PRO A 74 27.09 3.43 -11.14
N ASN A 75 26.07 3.46 -10.28
CA ASN A 75 25.05 2.42 -10.21
C ASN A 75 23.82 2.73 -11.07
N THR A 76 23.84 3.67 -12.01
CA THR A 76 22.61 4.07 -12.75
C THR A 76 22.00 2.91 -13.53
N GLN A 77 22.81 2.01 -14.12
CA GLN A 77 22.28 0.83 -14.80
C GLN A 77 21.69 -0.18 -13.81
N GLN A 78 22.37 -0.39 -12.69
CA GLN A 78 21.94 -1.30 -11.64
C GLN A 78 20.67 -0.80 -10.94
N LEU A 79 20.53 0.51 -10.71
CA LEU A 79 19.36 1.19 -10.14
C LEU A 79 18.15 1.17 -11.08
N ARG A 80 18.39 1.37 -12.39
CA ARG A 80 17.32 1.40 -13.41
C ARG A 80 16.78 0.00 -13.71
N GLN A 81 17.63 -1.02 -13.60
CA GLN A 81 17.22 -2.44 -13.61
C GLN A 81 16.69 -2.87 -12.23
N SER A 82 17.12 -2.20 -11.16
CA SER A 82 16.55 -2.31 -9.82
C SER A 82 15.33 -1.38 -9.65
N SER A 83 14.35 -1.51 -10.54
CA SER A 83 12.95 -1.56 -10.07
C SER A 83 12.70 -2.80 -9.20
N ARG A 84 13.76 -3.51 -8.77
CA ARG A 84 13.78 -4.25 -7.52
C ARG A 84 13.29 -3.29 -6.44
N SER A 85 11.99 -3.39 -6.16
CA SER A 85 11.55 -3.73 -4.82
C SER A 85 12.76 -4.26 -4.06
N TYR A 86 13.32 -3.49 -3.12
CA TYR A 86 14.26 -4.04 -2.15
C TYR A 86 13.63 -5.36 -1.77
N HIS A 87 14.28 -6.49 -2.11
CA HIS A 87 13.68 -7.78 -1.86
C HIS A 87 13.77 -7.95 -0.34
N LEU A 88 12.85 -7.30 0.36
CA LEU A 88 12.50 -7.62 1.71
C LEU A 88 12.23 -9.11 1.61
N GLY A 89 13.07 -9.88 2.30
CA GLY A 89 12.85 -11.31 2.41
C GLY A 89 11.42 -11.58 2.88
N PRO A 90 10.94 -12.82 2.75
CA PRO A 90 9.67 -13.20 3.35
C PRO A 90 9.64 -12.73 4.81
N LEU A 91 8.51 -12.15 5.22
CA LEU A 91 8.31 -11.70 6.59
C LEU A 91 8.53 -12.93 7.51
N PRO A 92 9.23 -12.80 8.65
CA PRO A 92 9.53 -13.94 9.53
C PRO A 92 8.27 -14.36 10.30
N VAL A 93 7.36 -15.04 9.62
CA VAL A 93 6.06 -15.49 10.16
C VAL A 93 6.16 -16.91 10.73
N SER A 94 7.16 -17.70 10.32
CA SER A 94 7.37 -19.04 10.88
C SER A 94 7.91 -18.95 12.32
N SER A 95 7.57 -19.95 13.15
CA SER A 95 8.04 -20.01 14.54
C SER A 95 9.56 -19.96 14.62
N ASP A 96 10.27 -20.71 13.76
CA ASP A 96 11.73 -20.72 13.72
C ASP A 96 12.32 -19.34 13.39
N ALA A 97 11.71 -18.61 12.46
CA ALA A 97 12.17 -17.27 12.09
C ALA A 97 11.85 -16.24 13.18
N GLN A 98 10.72 -16.39 13.88
CA GLN A 98 10.37 -15.57 15.05
C GLN A 98 11.32 -15.82 16.23
N GLN A 99 11.79 -17.06 16.44
CA GLN A 99 12.79 -17.40 17.46
C GLN A 99 14.18 -16.84 17.12
N GLN A 100 14.58 -16.86 15.84
CA GLN A 100 15.80 -16.19 15.39
C GLN A 100 15.71 -14.67 15.58
N LEU A 101 14.56 -14.09 15.23
CA LEU A 101 14.28 -12.68 15.49
C LEU A 101 14.31 -12.36 16.99
N TYR A 102 13.75 -13.23 17.84
CA TYR A 102 13.84 -13.12 19.29
C TYR A 102 15.29 -13.07 19.76
N SER A 103 16.09 -14.06 19.36
CA SER A 103 17.51 -14.16 19.70
C SER A 103 18.29 -12.91 19.27
N PHE A 104 18.01 -12.41 18.06
CA PHE A 104 18.62 -11.18 17.54
C PHE A 104 18.19 -9.92 18.31
N LEU A 105 16.89 -9.76 18.58
CA LEU A 105 16.35 -8.55 19.24
C LEU A 105 16.67 -8.52 20.74
N MET A 106 16.68 -9.67 21.40
CA MET A 106 16.92 -9.84 22.84
C MET A 106 18.39 -10.07 23.20
N GLY A 107 19.26 -10.23 22.19
CA GLY A 107 20.70 -10.39 22.35
C GLY A 107 21.42 -9.10 22.78
N GLU A 108 22.56 -8.82 22.16
CA GLU A 108 23.65 -7.98 22.69
C GLU A 108 23.33 -6.51 23.02
N LYS A 109 22.15 -5.98 22.71
CA LYS A 109 21.87 -4.53 22.88
C LYS A 109 20.81 -4.17 23.92
N HIS A 110 20.18 -5.11 24.62
CA HIS A 110 19.21 -4.86 25.72
C HIS A 110 18.04 -3.89 25.45
N VAL A 111 17.89 -3.32 24.24
CA VAL A 111 16.87 -2.32 23.90
C VAL A 111 15.45 -2.91 23.94
N PHE A 112 15.33 -4.22 23.70
CA PHE A 112 14.06 -4.95 23.70
C PHE A 112 13.80 -5.76 24.98
N ASN A 113 14.64 -5.61 26.02
CA ASN A 113 14.51 -6.39 27.27
C ASN A 113 13.33 -5.98 28.18
N GLN A 114 12.49 -5.05 27.72
CA GLN A 114 11.25 -4.71 28.39
C GLN A 114 10.18 -5.78 28.10
N ARG A 115 9.50 -6.27 29.14
CA ARG A 115 8.44 -7.29 29.01
C ARG A 115 7.38 -6.83 27.99
N GLY A 116 6.96 -7.73 27.10
CA GLY A 116 5.88 -7.49 26.11
C GLY A 116 6.29 -6.83 24.79
N HIS A 117 7.55 -6.36 24.63
CA HIS A 117 7.99 -5.77 23.37
C HIS A 117 8.13 -6.79 22.24
N PHE A 118 8.66 -7.98 22.55
CA PHE A 118 8.76 -9.06 21.57
C PHE A 118 7.38 -9.49 21.06
N GLU A 119 6.42 -9.72 21.97
CA GLU A 119 5.03 -10.07 21.62
C GLU A 119 4.38 -8.98 20.76
N SER A 120 4.66 -7.71 21.04
CA SER A 120 4.17 -6.59 20.24
C SER A 120 4.75 -6.58 18.81
N VAL A 121 6.03 -6.95 18.66
CA VAL A 121 6.69 -7.08 17.35
C VAL A 121 6.11 -8.26 16.56
N VAL A 122 5.96 -9.42 17.20
CA VAL A 122 5.35 -10.61 16.58
C VAL A 122 3.92 -10.32 16.10
N ASN A 123 3.09 -9.73 16.96
CA ASN A 123 1.72 -9.34 16.61
C ASN A 123 1.67 -8.36 15.41
N ARG A 124 2.64 -7.44 15.31
CA ARG A 124 2.72 -6.51 14.16
C ARG A 124 3.15 -7.23 12.89
N ILE A 125 4.08 -8.16 12.98
CA ILE A 125 4.54 -8.98 11.84
C ILE A 125 3.37 -9.80 11.29
N GLU A 126 2.59 -10.44 12.16
CA GLU A 126 1.41 -11.21 11.75
C GLU A 126 0.36 -10.32 11.08
N LYS A 127 0.02 -9.17 11.69
CA LYS A 127 -0.90 -8.19 11.08
C LYS A 127 -0.43 -7.69 9.72
N LEU A 128 0.87 -7.46 9.56
CA LEU A 128 1.46 -7.06 8.28
C LEU A 128 1.41 -8.21 7.26
N ALA A 129 1.64 -9.44 7.68
CA ALA A 129 1.53 -10.62 6.81
C ALA A 129 0.09 -10.79 6.31
N ASP A 130 -0.90 -10.63 7.18
CA ASP A 130 -2.31 -10.71 6.80
C ASP A 130 -2.74 -9.54 5.91
N ALA A 131 -2.30 -8.32 6.23
CA ALA A 131 -2.57 -7.15 5.39
C ALA A 131 -2.00 -7.30 3.96
N ARG A 132 -0.85 -7.97 3.81
CA ARG A 132 -0.24 -8.25 2.50
C ARG A 132 -0.96 -9.34 1.70
N ARG A 133 -1.69 -10.25 2.38
CA ARG A 133 -2.46 -11.33 1.73
C ARG A 133 -3.79 -10.84 1.19
N GLN A 134 -4.38 -9.83 1.81
CA GLN A 134 -5.69 -9.33 1.42
C GLN A 134 -5.58 -8.41 0.20
N PRO A 135 -6.43 -8.59 -0.84
CA PRO A 135 -6.47 -7.67 -1.97
C PRO A 135 -6.98 -6.31 -1.49
N THR A 136 -6.12 -5.30 -1.48
CA THR A 136 -6.54 -3.91 -1.19
C THR A 136 -7.30 -3.35 -2.38
N GLN A 137 -8.63 -3.41 -2.33
CA GLN A 137 -9.47 -2.62 -3.23
C GLN A 137 -9.25 -1.14 -2.93
N LEU A 138 -8.68 -0.41 -3.89
CA LEU A 138 -8.54 1.04 -3.79
C LEU A 138 -9.92 1.67 -3.94
N THR A 139 -10.41 2.30 -2.87
CA THR A 139 -11.68 3.05 -2.91
C THR A 139 -11.40 4.49 -3.33
N LEU A 140 -12.39 5.18 -3.89
CA LEU A 140 -12.24 6.61 -4.22
C LEU A 140 -11.88 7.46 -2.99
N ASN A 141 -12.35 7.08 -1.80
CA ASN A 141 -11.98 7.71 -0.53
C ASN A 141 -10.49 7.52 -0.15
N SER A 142 -9.79 6.60 -0.83
CA SER A 142 -8.32 6.42 -0.67
C SER A 142 -7.54 7.48 -1.45
N PHE A 143 -8.17 8.11 -2.46
CA PHE A 143 -7.57 9.16 -3.29
C PHE A 143 -8.10 10.55 -2.96
N PHE A 144 -9.36 10.63 -2.54
CA PHE A 144 -10.07 11.88 -2.30
C PHE A 144 -10.56 11.95 -0.88
N THR A 145 -10.14 12.98 -0.16
CA THR A 145 -10.75 13.34 1.12
C THR A 145 -12.19 13.78 0.85
N PRO A 146 -13.20 13.14 1.46
CA PRO A 146 -14.58 13.56 1.27
C PRO A 146 -14.76 14.99 1.76
N SER A 147 -15.40 15.82 0.93
CA SER A 147 -15.74 17.19 1.32
C SER A 147 -16.62 17.17 2.58
N PRO A 148 -16.37 18.05 3.57
CA PRO A 148 -17.24 18.14 4.73
C PRO A 148 -18.67 18.45 4.28
N LYS A 149 -19.62 17.59 4.70
CA LYS A 149 -21.04 17.81 4.38
C LYS A 149 -21.46 19.19 4.92
N PRO A 150 -22.15 20.02 4.12
CA PRO A 150 -22.65 21.29 4.60
C PRO A 150 -23.59 21.06 5.78
N LYS A 151 -23.41 21.81 6.87
CA LYS A 151 -24.29 21.76 8.04
C LYS A 151 -25.72 22.08 7.57
N PRO A 152 -26.76 21.36 8.03
CA PRO A 152 -28.13 21.71 7.71
C PRO A 152 -28.38 23.15 8.20
N GLN A 153 -28.70 24.05 7.26
CA GLN A 153 -29.10 25.40 7.58
C GLN A 153 -30.47 25.34 8.28
N PRO A 154 -30.63 25.93 9.47
CA PRO A 154 -31.95 26.01 10.09
C PRO A 154 -32.82 26.94 9.24
N GLY A 155 -33.78 26.39 8.51
CA GLY A 155 -34.75 27.21 7.77
C GLY A 155 -35.46 26.56 6.58
N GLN A 156 -34.91 25.51 5.96
CA GLN A 156 -35.60 24.85 4.85
C GLN A 156 -36.55 23.77 5.37
N ARG A 157 -37.73 24.20 5.86
CA ARG A 157 -38.88 23.30 5.98
C ARG A 157 -39.32 22.97 4.56
N SER A 158 -39.15 21.72 4.13
CA SER A 158 -39.83 21.19 2.94
C SER A 158 -41.32 21.48 3.07
N ALA A 159 -41.84 22.34 2.21
CA ALA A 159 -43.27 22.52 2.06
C ALA A 159 -43.86 21.17 1.65
N ARG A 160 -44.64 20.57 2.57
CA ARG A 160 -45.48 19.41 2.29
C ARG A 160 -46.54 19.86 1.29
N MET A 161 -46.31 19.59 0.01
CA MET A 161 -47.33 19.76 -1.03
C MET A 161 -48.46 18.77 -0.71
N THR A 162 -49.56 19.26 -0.16
CA THR A 162 -50.79 18.50 -0.01
C THR A 162 -51.39 18.33 -1.39
N ILE A 163 -51.16 17.17 -2.01
CA ILE A 163 -51.92 16.76 -3.19
C ILE A 163 -53.30 16.33 -2.66
N GLY A 164 -54.35 17.07 -3.04
CA GLY A 164 -55.73 16.72 -2.73
C GLY A 164 -56.15 15.38 -3.37
N PRO A 165 -57.29 14.80 -2.97
CA PRO A 165 -57.69 13.47 -3.43
C PRO A 165 -57.93 13.47 -4.95
N THR A 166 -57.19 12.62 -5.66
CA THR A 166 -57.39 12.34 -7.09
C THR A 166 -58.70 11.58 -7.31
N PRO A 167 -59.53 11.95 -8.29
CA PRO A 167 -60.75 11.21 -8.62
C PRO A 167 -60.44 9.84 -9.22
N HIS A 168 -61.14 8.81 -8.76
CA HIS A 168 -61.10 7.46 -9.33
C HIS A 168 -61.78 7.44 -10.71
N PRO A 169 -61.15 6.84 -11.76
CA PRO A 169 -61.84 6.57 -13.00
C PRO A 169 -62.73 5.31 -12.88
N THR A 170 -64.01 5.51 -13.24
CA THR A 170 -65.09 4.55 -13.42
C THR A 170 -64.69 3.36 -14.30
N ALA A 171 -65.01 2.14 -13.87
CA ALA A 171 -64.84 0.91 -14.63
C ALA A 171 -65.89 0.79 -15.76
N GLN A 172 -65.46 0.48 -16.98
CA GLN A 172 -66.27 -0.08 -18.08
C GLN A 172 -65.42 -1.02 -18.96
N PRO A 173 -66.04 -1.94 -19.73
CA PRO A 173 -65.76 -3.38 -19.62
C PRO A 173 -64.85 -4.01 -20.69
N ALA A 174 -64.33 -5.19 -20.30
CA ALA A 174 -63.80 -6.34 -21.05
C ALA A 174 -63.63 -6.28 -22.58
N ALA A 175 -62.40 -6.54 -23.03
CA ALA A 175 -62.11 -7.21 -24.30
C ALA A 175 -61.39 -8.53 -24.01
N ALA A 176 -61.91 -9.62 -24.57
CA ALA A 176 -61.61 -11.01 -24.23
C ALA A 176 -60.20 -11.47 -24.69
N PRO A 177 -59.53 -12.33 -23.91
CA PRO A 177 -58.35 -13.08 -24.37
C PRO A 177 -58.77 -14.30 -25.21
N PRO A 178 -58.05 -14.66 -26.29
CA PRO A 178 -58.31 -15.93 -26.95
C PRO A 178 -57.85 -17.12 -26.07
N ALA A 179 -58.83 -17.88 -25.58
CA ALA A 179 -58.69 -19.30 -25.21
C ALA A 179 -58.56 -20.14 -26.50
N HIS A 180 -58.02 -21.35 -26.60
CA HIS A 180 -57.71 -22.51 -25.75
C HIS A 180 -56.44 -23.15 -26.39
N VAL A 181 -55.63 -24.01 -25.75
CA VAL A 181 -55.95 -25.42 -25.43
C VAL A 181 -55.02 -25.93 -24.32
N LEU A 182 -55.64 -26.48 -23.28
CA LEU A 182 -55.20 -27.55 -22.39
C LEU A 182 -56.49 -28.34 -22.05
N PRO A 183 -56.47 -29.58 -21.51
CA PRO A 183 -55.34 -30.42 -21.09
C PRO A 183 -55.52 -31.92 -21.45
N GLN A 184 -54.53 -32.78 -21.11
CA GLN A 184 -54.85 -34.05 -20.43
C GLN A 184 -53.82 -34.39 -19.32
N LYS A 185 -54.38 -34.72 -18.16
CA LYS A 185 -53.75 -35.20 -16.92
C LYS A 185 -53.34 -36.67 -17.03
N ARG A 186 -52.31 -37.06 -16.26
CA ARG A 186 -52.16 -38.25 -15.36
C ARG A 186 -50.65 -38.41 -15.08
N GLY A 187 -50.12 -38.64 -13.89
CA GLY A 187 -50.64 -38.86 -12.54
C GLY A 187 -49.48 -39.06 -11.55
N ARG A 188 -49.76 -38.72 -10.29
CA ARG A 188 -49.18 -39.10 -8.97
C ARG A 188 -47.92 -40.00 -8.86
N GLY A 189 -47.10 -39.63 -7.86
CA GLY A 189 -46.28 -40.51 -7.00
C GLY A 189 -44.77 -40.39 -7.27
N ASN A 190 -43.84 -40.29 -6.32
CA ASN A 190 -43.91 -40.50 -4.88
C ASN A 190 -42.75 -39.75 -4.19
N ARG A 191 -43.06 -39.17 -3.04
CA ARG A 191 -42.11 -38.68 -2.01
C ARG A 191 -41.59 -39.91 -1.28
N VAL A 192 -40.28 -40.16 -1.32
CA VAL A 192 -39.67 -41.21 -0.49
C VAL A 192 -39.17 -40.57 0.80
N GLU A 193 -39.92 -40.81 1.87
CA GLU A 193 -39.50 -40.62 3.25
C GLU A 193 -38.42 -41.65 3.64
N LYS A 194 -37.52 -41.23 4.53
CA LYS A 194 -36.57 -42.09 5.25
C LYS A 194 -37.30 -43.03 6.21
N PRO A 195 -36.72 -44.22 6.51
CA PRO A 195 -36.91 -44.90 7.78
C PRO A 195 -35.59 -45.06 8.59
N PRO A 196 -35.65 -45.53 9.86
CA PRO A 196 -34.84 -44.98 10.95
C PRO A 196 -33.77 -45.93 11.56
N ARG A 197 -32.99 -45.33 12.48
CA ARG A 197 -32.13 -45.81 13.58
C ARG A 197 -32.03 -47.33 13.87
N LYS A 198 -30.81 -47.78 14.14
CA LYS A 198 -30.53 -48.73 15.25
C LYS A 198 -29.32 -48.28 16.07
N ALA A 199 -29.56 -48.11 17.37
CA ALA A 199 -28.58 -48.19 18.43
C ALA A 199 -28.75 -49.56 19.10
N ALA A 200 -27.65 -50.24 19.46
CA ALA A 200 -27.53 -51.08 20.66
C ALA A 200 -26.15 -51.75 20.74
N ARG A 201 -25.49 -51.54 21.90
CA ARG A 201 -24.79 -52.51 22.78
C ARG A 201 -23.66 -53.34 22.14
N GLY A 202 -22.44 -53.37 22.67
CA GLY A 202 -22.08 -53.58 24.08
C GLY A 202 -21.60 -55.03 24.23
N GLY A 203 -20.32 -55.24 24.57
CA GLY A 203 -19.72 -56.56 24.74
C GLY A 203 -18.21 -56.48 25.02
N ASP A 204 -17.89 -56.37 26.31
CA ASP A 204 -16.69 -56.83 27.03
C ASP A 204 -16.23 -58.24 26.51
N VAL A 205 -14.98 -58.74 26.53
CA VAL A 205 -14.01 -58.96 27.63
C VAL A 205 -12.70 -59.54 27.03
N GLY A 206 -11.55 -59.29 27.68
CA GLY A 206 -10.35 -60.18 27.74
C GLY A 206 -9.40 -60.18 26.53
N GLY A 207 -8.07 -60.23 26.64
CA GLY A 207 -7.15 -60.47 27.75
C GLY A 207 -5.82 -61.03 27.16
N ALA A 208 -4.69 -60.70 27.79
CA ALA A 208 -3.32 -61.22 27.55
C ALA A 208 -2.66 -60.86 26.20
N GLY A 209 -1.36 -60.55 26.10
CA GLY A 209 -0.24 -60.52 27.04
C GLY A 209 1.06 -60.28 26.25
N ALA A 210 2.14 -59.95 26.99
CA ALA A 210 3.57 -60.06 26.64
C ALA A 210 4.03 -59.42 25.29
N GLY A 211 4.90 -58.42 25.28
CA GLY A 211 6.31 -58.49 25.69
C GLY A 211 7.12 -57.82 24.56
N GLY A 212 7.94 -56.83 24.84
CA GLY A 212 9.37 -57.04 24.88
C GLY A 212 10.10 -55.76 24.55
N VAL A 213 10.95 -55.35 25.49
CA VAL A 213 11.96 -54.30 25.40
C VAL A 213 13.24 -54.92 24.83
N GLY A 214 13.99 -54.14 24.05
CA GLY A 214 15.39 -54.38 23.64
C GLY A 214 15.71 -53.39 22.51
N ILE A 215 16.42 -52.28 22.69
CA ILE A 215 17.80 -52.07 23.14
C ILE A 215 18.80 -53.00 22.44
N VAL A 216 19.41 -52.50 21.36
CA VAL A 216 20.86 -52.22 21.26
C VAL A 216 21.09 -51.12 20.22
#